data_AF-A0A5X3P0K9-F1
#
_entry.id   AF-A0A5X3P0K9-F1
#
_cell.length_a   1.000
_cell.length_b   1.000
_cell.length_c   1.000
_cell.angle_alpha   90.00
_cell.angle_beta   90.00
_cell.angle_gamma   90.00
#
_symmetry.space_group_name_H-M   'P 1'
#
loop_
_entity.id
_entity.type
_entity.pdbx_description
1 polymer ?
#
loop_
_entity_poly.entity_id
_entity_poly.type
_entity_poly.pdbx_seq_one_letter_code
_entity_poly.pdbx_strand_id
1 'polypeptide(L)'
;MNMDIEARVKKVITSCIAVDVDSINGQTHLVEDLYADSLDLIDIVFGLSEEFDISCNENDLPDMTTFADICGVVKKSLESRV
;
A
#
# COMPACT_ATOMS: atom_id res chain seq x y z
N MET A 1 -12.46 8.84 -10.78
CA MET A 1 -11.62 9.48 -9.75
C MET A 1 -10.82 8.38 -9.07
N ASN A 2 -9.67 8.02 -9.65
CA ASN A 2 -8.84 6.89 -9.21
C ASN A 2 -7.47 7.32 -8.67
N MET A 3 -7.07 8.57 -8.93
CA MET A 3 -5.78 9.13 -8.53
C MET A 3 -5.62 9.29 -7.02
N ASP A 4 -6.72 9.42 -6.27
CA ASP A 4 -6.66 9.69 -4.83
C ASP A 4 -6.14 8.51 -4.01
N ILE A 5 -6.49 7.28 -4.39
CA ILE A 5 -6.06 6.07 -3.66
C ILE A 5 -4.57 5.84 -3.89
N GLU A 6 -4.13 5.81 -5.14
CA GLU A 6 -2.72 5.66 -5.50
C GLU A 6 -1.87 6.76 -4.85
N ALA A 7 -2.30 8.02 -4.90
CA ALA A 7 -1.55 9.12 -4.31
C ALA A 7 -1.44 9.00 -2.77
N ARG A 8 -2.51 8.60 -2.08
CA ARG A 8 -2.51 8.39 -0.63
C ARG A 8 -1.68 7.18 -0.23
N VAL A 9 -1.85 6.04 -0.90
CA VAL A 9 -1.04 4.82 -0.67
C VAL A 9 0.43 5.13 -0.86
N LYS A 10 0.78 5.83 -1.94
CA LYS A 10 2.14 6.25 -2.23
C LYS A 10 2.70 7.13 -1.11
N LYS A 11 1.91 8.07 -0.60
CA LYS A 11 2.31 8.97 0.48
C LYS A 11 2.60 8.22 1.79
N VAL A 12 1.75 7.25 2.17
CA VAL A 12 1.94 6.40 3.35
C VAL A 12 3.23 5.59 3.22
N ILE A 13 3.46 4.94 2.07
CA ILE A 13 4.66 4.14 1.83
C ILE A 13 5.93 5.00 1.87
N THR A 14 5.92 6.16 1.20
CA THR A 14 7.07 7.08 1.25
C THR A 14 7.35 7.64 2.64
N SER A 15 6.32 7.74 3.48
CA SER A 15 6.48 8.17 4.87
C SER A 15 7.00 7.05 5.78
N CYS A 16 6.69 5.79 5.49
CA CYS A 16 7.20 4.64 6.26
C CYS A 16 8.66 4.33 5.92
N ILE A 17 8.98 4.17 4.62
CA ILE A 17 10.30 3.69 4.16
C ILE A 17 11.26 4.87 3.87
N ALA A 18 10.81 6.12 4.02
CA ALA A 18 11.60 7.32 3.71
C ALA A 18 12.19 7.32 2.28
N VAL A 19 11.42 6.83 1.32
CA VAL A 19 11.78 6.79 -0.12
C VAL A 19 11.05 7.87 -0.90
N ASP A 20 11.54 8.16 -2.11
CA ASP A 20 10.94 9.18 -2.97
C ASP A 20 9.69 8.66 -3.71
N VAL A 21 8.66 9.50 -3.83
CA VAL A 21 7.40 9.21 -4.52
C VAL A 21 7.58 8.93 -6.01
N ASP A 22 8.66 9.47 -6.59
CA ASP A 22 9.04 9.27 -8.00
C ASP A 22 9.64 7.87 -8.22
N SER A 23 10.25 7.30 -7.18
CA SER A 23 10.82 5.95 -7.23
C SER A 23 9.75 4.85 -7.15
N ILE A 24 8.54 5.20 -6.71
CA ILE A 24 7.42 4.25 -6.62
C ILE A 24 6.60 4.28 -7.91
N ASN A 25 6.63 3.19 -8.65
CA ASN A 25 5.75 2.91 -9.79
C ASN A 25 4.74 1.81 -9.46
N GLY A 26 3.72 1.66 -10.30
CA GLY A 26 2.74 0.56 -10.21
C GLY A 26 3.38 -0.82 -10.04
N GLN A 27 4.52 -1.03 -10.67
CA GLN A 27 5.25 -2.31 -10.66
C GLN A 27 6.38 -2.37 -9.62
N THR A 28 6.53 -1.35 -8.77
CA THR A 28 7.56 -1.34 -7.72
C THR A 28 7.21 -2.36 -6.64
N HIS A 29 8.17 -3.25 -6.37
CA HIS A 29 8.07 -4.25 -5.31
C HIS A 29 8.50 -3.64 -3.97
N LEU A 30 7.68 -3.76 -2.93
CA LEU A 30 8.04 -3.18 -1.64
C LEU A 30 9.24 -3.88 -1.01
N VAL A 31 9.28 -5.21 -1.07
CA VAL A 31 10.36 -5.99 -0.47
C VAL A 31 11.63 -5.96 -1.34
N GLU A 32 11.48 -6.08 -2.67
CA GLU A 32 12.64 -6.23 -3.58
C GLU A 32 13.22 -4.89 -4.04
N ASP A 33 12.40 -3.86 -4.22
CA ASP A 33 12.81 -2.56 -4.80
C ASP A 33 12.98 -1.50 -3.70
N LEU A 34 12.04 -1.48 -2.74
CA LEU A 34 12.05 -0.55 -1.61
C LEU A 34 12.75 -1.12 -0.36
N TYR A 35 13.19 -2.38 -0.41
CA TYR A 35 13.81 -3.08 0.73
C TYR A 35 12.98 -3.00 2.01
N ALA A 36 11.64 -2.97 1.86
CA ALA A 36 10.70 -3.00 2.97
C ALA A 36 10.88 -4.31 3.74
N ASP A 37 11.21 -4.22 5.02
CA ASP A 37 11.28 -5.40 5.87
C ASP A 37 9.86 -5.82 6.31
N SER A 38 9.77 -7.00 6.92
CA SER A 38 8.50 -7.54 7.43
C SER A 38 7.75 -6.56 8.35
N LEU A 39 8.48 -5.74 9.12
CA LEU A 39 7.91 -4.68 9.96
C LEU A 39 7.40 -3.49 9.14
N ASP A 40 8.13 -3.04 8.11
CA ASP A 40 7.68 -1.96 7.24
C ASP A 40 6.36 -2.31 6.54
N LEU A 41 6.19 -3.56 6.12
CA LEU A 41 4.94 -4.04 5.54
C LEU A 41 3.78 -3.97 6.55
N ILE A 42 4.02 -4.30 7.82
CA ILE A 42 3.01 -4.20 8.88
C ILE A 42 2.63 -2.74 9.12
N ASP A 43 3.60 -1.83 9.24
CA ASP A 43 3.37 -0.39 9.42
C ASP A 43 2.61 0.22 8.23
N ILE A 44 2.96 -0.15 7.00
CA ILE A 44 2.26 0.30 5.79
C ILE A 44 0.82 -0.20 5.79
N VAL A 45 0.58 -1.48 6.02
CA VAL A 45 -0.78 -2.03 6.05
C VAL A 45 -1.60 -1.41 7.17
N PHE A 46 -1.01 -1.17 8.35
CA PHE A 46 -1.69 -0.51 9.45
C PHE A 46 -2.06 0.94 9.11
N GLY A 47 -1.11 1.72 8.56
CA GLY A 47 -1.35 3.09 8.13
C GLY A 47 -2.40 3.19 7.02
N LEU A 48 -2.40 2.26 6.07
CA LEU A 48 -3.43 2.16 5.03
C LEU A 48 -4.80 1.78 5.61
N SER A 49 -4.82 0.84 6.55
CA SER A 49 -6.05 0.40 7.22
C SER A 49 -6.71 1.55 8.00
N GLU A 50 -5.92 2.36 8.72
CA GLU A 50 -6.41 3.57 9.40
C GLU A 50 -6.80 4.68 8.41
N GLU A 51 -5.98 4.98 7.40
CA GLU A 51 -6.22 6.08 6.44
C GLU A 51 -7.48 5.84 5.58
N PHE A 52 -7.74 4.59 5.20
CA PHE A 52 -8.85 4.21 4.32
C PHE A 52 -10.01 3.52 5.04
N ASP A 53 -9.92 3.34 6.36
CA ASP A 53 -10.88 2.55 7.16
C ASP A 53 -11.13 1.15 6.55
N ILE A 54 -10.08 0.51 6.03
CA ILE A 54 -10.18 -0.84 5.46
C ILE A 54 -9.68 -1.87 6.47
N SER A 55 -10.27 -3.06 6.45
CA SER A 55 -9.80 -4.18 7.26
C SER A 55 -8.91 -5.06 6.38
N CYS A 56 -7.66 -4.65 6.17
CA CYS A 56 -6.66 -5.48 5.52
C CYS A 56 -6.14 -6.50 6.53
N ASN A 57 -6.36 -7.78 6.24
CA ASN A 57 -5.95 -8.86 7.11
C ASN A 57 -4.55 -9.34 6.72
N GLU A 58 -3.86 -10.00 7.64
CA GLU A 58 -2.52 -10.57 7.41
C GLU A 58 -2.47 -11.62 6.27
N ASN A 59 -3.62 -12.14 5.86
CA ASN A 59 -3.73 -13.04 4.70
C ASN A 59 -3.65 -12.31 3.35
N ASP A 60 -3.85 -10.99 3.30
CA ASP A 60 -3.72 -10.18 2.08
C ASP A 60 -2.29 -9.62 1.91
N LEU A 61 -1.53 -9.50 3.02
CA LEU A 61 -0.09 -9.16 3.01
C LEU A 61 0.75 -9.95 1.98
N PRO A 62 0.61 -11.28 1.82
CA PRO A 62 1.38 -12.02 0.83
C PRO A 62 1.01 -11.72 -0.63
N ASP A 63 -0.22 -11.25 -0.92
CA ASP A 63 -0.61 -10.80 -2.26
C ASP A 63 -0.12 -9.35 -2.50
N MET A 64 -0.07 -8.53 -1.44
CA MET A 64 0.40 -7.13 -1.36
C MET A 64 1.91 -6.93 -1.54
N THR A 65 2.53 -7.64 -2.48
CA THR A 65 3.98 -7.57 -2.78
C THR A 65 4.37 -6.34 -3.60
N THR A 66 3.46 -5.83 -4.42
CA THR A 66 3.67 -4.66 -5.29
C THR A 66 2.76 -3.50 -4.94
N PHE A 67 3.21 -2.30 -5.27
CA PHE A 67 2.42 -1.09 -5.10
C PHE A 67 1.05 -1.16 -5.81
N ALA A 68 1.00 -1.69 -7.03
CA ALA A 68 -0.26 -1.87 -7.74
C ALA A 68 -1.19 -2.86 -7.05
N ASP A 69 -0.65 -3.92 -6.45
CA ASP A 69 -1.47 -4.93 -5.77
C ASP A 69 -2.16 -4.35 -4.54
N ILE A 70 -1.39 -3.68 -3.67
CA ILE A 70 -1.92 -2.94 -2.51
C ILE A 70 -3.00 -1.96 -2.94
N CYS A 71 -2.72 -1.14 -3.96
CA CYS A 71 -3.69 -0.18 -4.43
C CYS A 71 -4.96 -0.85 -4.99
N GLY A 72 -4.81 -2.01 -5.63
CA GLY A 72 -5.91 -2.82 -6.15
C GLY A 72 -6.79 -3.37 -5.02
N VAL A 73 -6.17 -3.95 -3.99
CA VAL A 73 -6.87 -4.48 -2.80
C VAL A 73 -7.60 -3.37 -2.05
N VAL A 74 -6.91 -2.28 -1.74
CA VAL A 74 -7.47 -1.10 -1.05
C VAL A 74 -8.69 -0.59 -1.81
N LYS A 75 -8.54 -0.40 -3.13
CA LYS A 75 -9.63 0.05 -3.99
C LYS A 75 -10.80 -0.92 -3.98
N LYS A 76 -10.56 -2.22 -4.13
CA LYS A 76 -11.59 -3.26 -4.15
C LYS A 76 -12.34 -3.35 -2.81
N SER A 77 -11.62 -3.22 -1.69
CA SER A 77 -12.21 -3.20 -0.35
C SER A 77 -13.07 -1.95 -0.11
N LEU A 78 -12.64 -0.79 -0.61
CA LEU A 78 -13.42 0.46 -0.56
C LEU A 78 -14.67 0.37 -1.45
N GLU A 79 -14.54 -0.12 -2.68
CA GLU A 79 -15.66 -0.25 -3.63
C GLU A 79 -16.69 -1.29 -3.16
N SER A 80 -16.27 -2.35 -2.46
CA SER A 80 -17.19 -3.37 -1.93
C SER A 80 -17.99 -2.90 -0.71
N ARG A 81 -17.68 -1.71 -0.16
CA ARG A 81 -18.31 -1.16 1.06
C ARG A 81 -19.23 0.04 0.79
N VAL A 82 -19.39 0.43 -0.48
CA VAL A 82 -20.32 1.47 -0.98
C VAL A 82 -21.46 0.80 -1.73
#